data_AF-A0AAV1E1S7-F1
#
_entry.id   AF-A0AAV1E1S7-F1
#
_cell.length_a   1.000
_cell.length_b   1.000
_cell.length_c   1.000
_cell.angle_alpha   90.00
_cell.angle_beta   90.00
_cell.angle_gamma   90.00
#
_symmetry.space_group_name_H-M   'P 1'
#
loop_
_entity.id
_entity.type
_entity.pdbx_description
1 polymer ?
#
loop_
_entity_poly.entity_id
_entity_poly.type
_entity_poly.pdbx_seq_one_letter_code
_entity_poly.pdbx_strand_id
1 'polypeptide(L)'
;MGVPNVQSKWKKTALLVIDMQNDFILPESRICLKGGQAIVPNVIRSVEIARERAFRRHMYSSPGAPKPACKGSFGAELVDGLAIEEDDYKLVKTRFSSFFNTHLHSYLQGSGICHLVITGVQTPNCIRQTAFDAVALDYQSVSVITDATAAASSEIHLENIIDMKNIGITTPTLEAWVKLVKMAASDTTIWKKTALLVIDMQNDFILPGGPMYVKGGQAVVPNVIKSVDIARNRGIHIIWVVREHDPLGRDVEAFRRHLYSPGQPKPTSKGSFGAELVDGLVIKDNDYKLVKTRFSAFFNTHLHSYLQSTGISNLVITGVQTPNCIRQTVFDAVALDYQSVTVIVDATAAATPEIHLANVADMNNIGVTSPTLEEWAKSDA
;
A
#
# COMPACT_ATOMS: atom_id res chain seq x y z
N MET A 1 -5.74 -4.67 13.86
CA MET A 1 -4.35 -4.62 13.38
C MET A 1 -4.38 -4.56 11.87
N GLY A 2 -4.15 -3.38 11.28
CA GLY A 2 -4.26 -3.16 9.83
C GLY A 2 -3.07 -3.75 9.07
N VAL A 3 -3.32 -4.31 7.89
CA VAL A 3 -2.29 -4.91 7.03
C VAL A 3 -1.48 -3.79 6.36
N PRO A 4 -0.15 -3.69 6.57
CA PRO A 4 0.67 -2.61 6.01
C PRO A 4 0.62 -2.58 4.47
N ASN A 5 0.64 -1.37 3.90
CA ASN A 5 0.81 -1.17 2.46
C ASN A 5 2.16 -1.79 2.02
N VAL A 6 2.13 -2.76 1.12
CA VAL A 6 3.31 -3.55 0.75
C VAL A 6 4.34 -2.69 0.01
N GLN A 7 3.92 -1.67 -0.76
CA GLN A 7 4.82 -0.74 -1.44
C GLN A 7 5.43 0.30 -0.47
N SER A 8 4.68 0.73 0.55
CA SER A 8 5.23 1.56 1.63
C SER A 8 6.11 0.76 2.60
N LYS A 9 5.81 -0.53 2.79
CA LYS A 9 6.58 -1.45 3.63
C LYS A 9 8.01 -1.52 3.13
N TRP A 10 8.22 -1.71 1.83
CA TRP A 10 9.58 -1.82 1.26
C TRP A 10 10.39 -0.52 1.36
N LYS A 11 9.75 0.66 1.26
CA LYS A 11 10.43 1.95 1.53
C LYS A 11 10.85 2.11 3.00
N LYS A 12 10.27 1.33 3.91
CA LYS A 12 10.59 1.29 5.35
C LYS A 12 11.29 0.00 5.77
N THR A 13 11.86 -0.74 4.80
CA THR A 13 12.59 -1.99 5.04
C THR A 13 14.09 -1.74 4.88
N ALA A 14 14.91 -2.29 5.78
CA ALA A 14 16.36 -2.37 5.59
C ALA A 14 16.83 -3.84 5.50
N LEU A 15 17.79 -4.09 4.61
CA LEU A 15 18.54 -5.36 4.55
C LEU A 15 19.79 -5.26 5.42
N LEU A 16 19.88 -6.08 6.47
CA LEU A 16 21.10 -6.26 7.27
C LEU A 16 21.88 -7.46 6.74
N VAL A 17 23.14 -7.23 6.35
CA VAL A 17 24.06 -8.31 6.01
C VAL A 17 25.14 -8.40 7.07
N ILE A 18 25.21 -9.54 7.74
CA ILE A 18 25.97 -9.73 8.97
C ILE A 18 27.19 -10.61 8.73
N ASP A 19 28.37 -10.11 9.09
CA ASP A 19 29.61 -10.87 9.28
C ASP A 19 30.16 -11.66 8.06
N MET A 20 29.85 -11.28 6.81
CA MET A 20 30.48 -11.92 5.63
C MET A 20 31.87 -11.36 5.32
N GLN A 21 32.78 -11.52 6.28
CA GLN A 21 34.19 -11.18 6.12
C GLN A 21 34.98 -12.42 5.73
N ASN A 22 36.13 -12.22 5.09
CA ASN A 22 36.98 -13.29 4.59
C ASN A 22 37.28 -14.36 5.65
N ASP A 23 37.56 -13.97 6.89
CA ASP A 23 37.87 -14.95 7.94
C ASP A 23 36.73 -15.94 8.24
N PHE A 24 35.48 -15.52 8.09
CA PHE A 24 34.33 -16.38 8.35
C PHE A 24 33.94 -17.23 7.13
N ILE A 25 34.39 -16.88 5.93
CA ILE A 25 33.85 -17.44 4.69
C ILE A 25 34.89 -18.23 3.89
N LEU A 26 36.13 -17.76 3.82
CA LEU A 26 37.16 -18.38 2.99
C LEU A 26 37.64 -19.72 3.62
N PRO A 27 37.72 -20.82 2.85
CA PRO A 27 38.11 -22.14 3.37
C PRO A 27 39.46 -22.18 4.09
N GLU A 28 40.41 -21.35 3.66
CA GLU A 28 41.76 -21.24 4.20
C GLU A 28 41.82 -20.51 5.55
N SER A 29 40.75 -19.83 5.95
CA SER A 29 40.71 -19.07 7.19
C SER A 29 40.48 -19.96 8.41
N ARG A 30 41.15 -19.61 9.51
CA ARG A 30 41.15 -20.41 10.76
C ARG A 30 39.77 -20.57 11.40
N ILE A 31 38.84 -19.66 11.12
CA ILE A 31 37.49 -19.65 11.69
C ILE A 31 36.41 -19.73 10.60
N CYS A 32 36.77 -20.29 9.44
CA CYS A 32 35.84 -20.53 8.35
C CYS A 32 34.60 -21.29 8.85
N LEU A 33 33.43 -20.75 8.55
CA LEU A 33 32.17 -21.41 8.79
C LEU A 33 31.89 -22.38 7.64
N LYS A 34 31.83 -23.68 7.95
CA LYS A 34 31.41 -24.69 6.97
C LYS A 34 30.04 -24.34 6.40
N GLY A 35 29.96 -24.15 5.08
CA GLY A 35 28.74 -23.70 4.39
C GLY A 35 28.61 -22.19 4.18
N GLY A 36 29.49 -21.37 4.78
CA GLY A 36 29.50 -19.91 4.58
C GLY A 36 29.76 -19.51 3.12
N GLN A 37 30.63 -20.23 2.41
CA GLN A 37 30.90 -19.97 0.99
C GLN A 37 29.69 -20.26 0.09
N ALA A 38 28.86 -21.25 0.45
CA ALA A 38 27.70 -21.65 -0.35
C ALA A 38 26.60 -20.59 -0.38
N ILE A 39 26.51 -19.74 0.65
CA ILE A 39 25.48 -18.69 0.74
C ILE A 39 25.91 -17.36 0.09
N VAL A 40 27.20 -17.20 -0.27
CA VAL A 40 27.73 -15.95 -0.83
C VAL A 40 26.92 -15.45 -2.04
N PRO A 41 26.58 -16.30 -3.05
CA PRO A 41 25.79 -15.85 -4.20
C PRO A 41 24.41 -15.32 -3.79
N ASN A 42 23.77 -15.96 -2.82
CA ASN A 42 22.45 -15.55 -2.34
C ASN A 42 22.51 -14.25 -1.52
N VAL A 43 23.60 -14.04 -0.76
CA VAL A 43 23.83 -12.78 -0.05
C VAL A 43 24.09 -11.63 -1.04
N ILE A 44 24.93 -11.84 -2.06
CA ILE A 44 25.18 -10.86 -3.13
C ILE A 44 23.87 -10.51 -3.82
N ARG A 45 23.12 -11.51 -4.28
CA ARG A 45 21.84 -11.28 -4.94
C ARG A 45 20.83 -10.57 -4.02
N SER A 46 20.80 -10.87 -2.72
CA SER A 46 19.97 -10.14 -1.76
C SER A 46 20.32 -8.64 -1.74
N VAL A 47 21.61 -8.30 -1.78
CA VAL A 47 22.09 -6.92 -1.87
C VAL A 47 21.68 -6.28 -3.20
N GLU A 48 21.85 -6.96 -4.33
CA GLU A 48 21.44 -6.46 -5.66
C GLU A 48 19.93 -6.18 -5.73
N ILE A 49 19.09 -7.08 -5.22
CA ILE A 49 17.63 -6.88 -5.18
C ILE A 49 17.25 -5.73 -4.25
N ALA A 50 17.93 -5.61 -3.10
CA ALA A 50 17.71 -4.49 -2.19
C ALA A 50 18.14 -3.16 -2.82
N ARG A 51 19.13 -3.14 -3.73
CA ARG A 51 19.58 -1.93 -4.44
C ARG A 51 18.53 -1.36 -5.39
N GLU A 52 17.66 -2.19 -5.96
CA GLU A 52 16.55 -1.66 -6.77
C GLU A 52 15.51 -0.88 -5.93
N ARG A 53 15.51 -0.97 -4.57
CA ARG A 53 14.47 -0.39 -3.69
C ARG A 53 14.90 0.09 -2.26
N ALA A 54 16.20 0.30 -2.00
CA ALA A 54 16.87 0.99 -0.86
C ALA A 54 17.32 0.19 0.42
N PHE A 55 18.66 0.22 0.69
CA PHE A 55 19.47 0.25 1.96
C PHE A 55 19.69 -1.03 2.88
N ARG A 56 20.81 -1.31 3.64
CA ARG A 56 22.22 -0.82 3.94
C ARG A 56 23.02 -1.89 4.75
N ARG A 57 24.38 -1.98 4.70
CA ARG A 57 25.21 -3.07 5.33
C ARG A 57 26.39 -2.70 6.32
N HIS A 58 26.66 -3.60 7.31
CA HIS A 58 27.56 -3.61 8.52
C HIS A 58 29.01 -4.20 8.37
N MET A 59 30.02 -3.77 9.18
CA MET A 59 31.34 -4.42 9.49
C MET A 59 32.00 -4.08 10.87
N TYR A 60 32.56 -5.06 11.61
CA TYR A 60 33.26 -4.98 12.94
C TYR A 60 34.42 -3.96 13.13
N SER A 61 34.70 -3.61 14.40
CA SER A 61 35.96 -2.99 14.87
C SER A 61 36.34 -3.47 16.27
N SER A 62 37.61 -3.85 16.47
CA SER A 62 38.53 -3.11 17.34
C SER A 62 39.99 -3.55 17.12
N PRO A 63 41.00 -2.67 17.31
CA PRO A 63 42.42 -3.01 17.20
C PRO A 63 42.97 -3.68 18.48
N GLY A 64 43.93 -4.60 18.33
CA GLY A 64 44.87 -4.95 19.40
C GLY A 64 44.67 -6.25 20.19
N ALA A 65 43.83 -7.18 19.76
CA ALA A 65 43.80 -8.54 20.32
C ALA A 65 44.14 -9.59 19.24
N PRO A 66 44.87 -10.67 19.55
CA PRO A 66 45.13 -11.75 18.60
C PRO A 66 43.83 -12.54 18.40
N LYS A 67 42.94 -12.04 17.55
CA LYS A 67 41.62 -12.61 17.27
C LYS A 67 41.31 -12.48 15.77
N PRO A 68 40.43 -13.32 15.22
CA PRO A 68 40.02 -13.23 13.81
C PRO A 68 39.38 -11.89 13.45
N ALA A 69 39.43 -11.51 12.17
CA ALA A 69 38.85 -10.30 11.58
C ALA A 69 39.39 -8.99 12.21
N CYS A 70 40.70 -8.91 12.42
CA CYS A 70 41.38 -7.71 12.91
C CYS A 70 41.22 -6.53 11.93
N LYS A 71 40.90 -5.34 12.45
CA LYS A 71 40.78 -4.12 11.64
C LYS A 71 42.04 -3.91 10.76
N GLY A 72 41.85 -3.78 9.46
CA GLY A 72 42.93 -3.59 8.48
C GLY A 72 43.63 -4.88 8.02
N SER A 73 43.17 -6.05 8.47
CA SER A 73 43.63 -7.35 7.94
C SER A 73 42.75 -7.80 6.76
N PHE A 74 43.33 -8.61 5.87
CA PHE A 74 42.59 -9.28 4.79
C PHE A 74 41.40 -10.08 5.31
N GLY A 75 41.55 -10.74 6.46
CA GLY A 75 40.47 -11.50 7.11
C GLY A 75 39.28 -10.65 7.54
N ALA A 76 39.47 -9.35 7.75
CA ALA A 76 38.40 -8.42 8.09
C ALA A 76 37.70 -7.81 6.87
N GLU A 77 38.29 -7.91 5.67
CA GLU A 77 37.66 -7.45 4.44
C GLU A 77 36.43 -8.29 4.12
N LEU A 78 35.48 -7.70 3.39
CA LEU A 78 34.31 -8.44 2.90
C LEU A 78 34.74 -9.42 1.81
N VAL A 79 34.01 -10.52 1.69
CA VAL A 79 34.19 -11.45 0.59
C VAL A 79 34.00 -10.77 -0.77
N ASP A 80 34.66 -11.30 -1.78
CA ASP A 80 34.58 -10.77 -3.15
C ASP A 80 33.13 -10.71 -3.66
N GLY A 81 32.84 -9.68 -4.45
CA GLY A 81 31.48 -9.35 -4.91
C GLY A 81 30.57 -8.62 -3.90
N LEU A 82 31.03 -8.39 -2.67
CA LEU A 82 30.29 -7.62 -1.65
C LEU A 82 30.97 -6.29 -1.31
N ALA A 83 31.01 -5.37 -2.28
CA ALA A 83 31.56 -4.02 -2.09
C ALA A 83 30.60 -3.10 -1.30
N ILE A 84 31.18 -2.21 -0.49
CA ILE A 84 30.46 -1.12 0.20
C ILE A 84 30.43 0.09 -0.72
N GLU A 85 29.25 0.63 -0.97
CA GLU A 85 29.04 1.84 -1.79
C GLU A 85 28.88 3.10 -0.92
N GLU A 86 28.92 4.29 -1.52
CA GLU A 86 28.89 5.58 -0.82
C GLU A 86 27.66 5.74 0.08
N ASP A 87 26.54 5.16 -0.35
CA ASP A 87 25.26 5.22 0.32
C ASP A 87 25.06 4.15 1.39
N ASP A 88 26.04 3.28 1.67
CA ASP A 88 25.95 2.21 2.69
C ASP A 88 26.26 2.71 4.12
N TYR A 89 25.57 2.15 5.13
CA TYR A 89 25.79 2.48 6.56
C TYR A 89 26.62 1.39 7.19
N LYS A 90 27.92 1.67 7.28
CA LYS A 90 28.88 0.79 7.90
C LYS A 90 28.77 0.85 9.42
N LEU A 91 28.09 -0.14 10.00
CA LEU A 91 28.04 -0.31 11.44
C LEU A 91 29.19 -1.19 11.95
N VAL A 92 29.67 -0.93 13.16
CA VAL A 92 30.67 -1.73 13.88
C VAL A 92 30.01 -2.38 15.09
N LYS A 93 30.17 -3.69 15.27
CA LYS A 93 29.75 -4.41 16.50
C LYS A 93 30.92 -5.13 17.15
N THR A 94 30.75 -5.50 18.42
CA THR A 94 31.74 -6.28 19.20
C THR A 94 31.10 -7.46 19.94
N ARG A 95 29.81 -7.69 19.71
CA ARG A 95 28.99 -8.78 20.28
C ARG A 95 28.13 -9.40 19.19
N PHE A 96 27.40 -10.46 19.51
CA PHE A 96 26.60 -11.19 18.53
C PHE A 96 25.50 -10.33 17.92
N SER A 97 24.69 -9.68 18.76
CA SER A 97 23.66 -8.73 18.29
C SER A 97 24.27 -7.51 17.63
N SER A 98 23.73 -7.13 16.48
CA SER A 98 24.04 -5.85 15.84
C SER A 98 23.47 -4.64 16.58
N PHE A 99 22.50 -4.81 17.48
CA PHE A 99 21.92 -3.73 18.30
C PHE A 99 22.68 -3.49 19.61
N PHE A 100 23.37 -4.52 20.12
CA PHE A 100 24.00 -4.43 21.43
C PHE A 100 25.16 -3.43 21.44
N ASN A 101 24.99 -2.35 22.21
CA ASN A 101 25.96 -1.27 22.36
C ASN A 101 26.38 -0.64 21.02
N THR A 102 25.42 -0.44 20.13
CA THR A 102 25.60 0.24 18.84
C THR A 102 24.54 1.33 18.63
N HIS A 103 24.72 2.16 17.59
CA HIS A 103 23.74 3.16 17.19
C HIS A 103 22.70 2.63 16.17
N LEU A 104 22.66 1.32 15.92
CA LEU A 104 21.86 0.74 14.85
C LEU A 104 20.37 1.10 14.96
N HIS A 105 19.80 0.90 16.14
CA HIS A 105 18.37 1.13 16.35
C HIS A 105 17.99 2.60 16.13
N SER A 106 18.72 3.52 16.75
CA SER A 106 18.49 4.96 16.60
C SER A 106 18.65 5.42 15.16
N TYR A 107 19.65 4.88 14.46
CA TYR A 107 19.89 5.17 13.04
C TYR A 107 18.74 4.69 12.14
N LEU A 108 18.28 3.46 12.32
CA LEU A 108 17.18 2.88 11.54
C LEU A 108 15.85 3.62 11.81
N GLN A 109 15.56 3.93 13.07
CA GLN A 109 14.39 4.73 13.46
C GLN A 109 14.43 6.13 12.84
N GLY A 110 15.59 6.82 12.91
CA GLY A 110 15.78 8.14 12.29
C GLY A 110 15.61 8.12 10.77
N SER A 111 15.79 6.96 10.14
CA SER A 111 15.57 6.75 8.70
C SER A 111 14.15 6.24 8.38
N GLY A 112 13.26 6.18 9.36
CA GLY A 112 11.88 5.70 9.19
C GLY A 112 11.76 4.20 8.91
N ILE A 113 12.82 3.42 9.16
CA ILE A 113 12.84 1.98 8.94
C ILE A 113 12.14 1.28 10.10
N CYS A 114 11.15 0.47 9.77
CA CYS A 114 10.40 -0.34 10.73
C CYS A 114 10.29 -1.82 10.33
N HIS A 115 10.93 -2.23 9.24
CA HIS A 115 10.99 -3.64 8.81
C HIS A 115 12.45 -4.04 8.52
N LEU A 116 12.81 -5.29 8.82
CA LEU A 116 14.16 -5.81 8.62
C LEU A 116 14.17 -7.11 7.84
N VAL A 117 15.15 -7.24 6.95
CA VAL A 117 15.55 -8.48 6.29
C VAL A 117 16.99 -8.76 6.71
N ILE A 118 17.31 -9.99 7.13
CA ILE A 118 18.61 -10.34 7.70
C ILE A 118 19.23 -11.49 6.90
N THR A 119 20.50 -11.32 6.55
CA THR A 119 21.36 -12.30 5.87
C THR A 119 22.74 -12.36 6.51
N GLY A 120 23.52 -13.37 6.16
CA GLY A 120 24.92 -13.51 6.57
C GLY A 120 25.15 -14.61 7.61
N VAL A 121 26.18 -14.47 8.44
CA VAL A 121 26.63 -15.53 9.35
C VAL A 121 26.79 -15.07 10.80
N GLN A 122 26.72 -15.93 11.81
CA GLN A 122 26.24 -17.32 11.76
C GLN A 122 24.82 -17.42 12.34
N THR A 123 23.99 -18.34 11.84
CA THR A 123 22.57 -18.50 12.15
C THR A 123 22.26 -18.52 13.65
N PRO A 124 22.79 -19.46 14.47
CA PRO A 124 22.54 -19.51 15.92
C PRO A 124 23.07 -18.32 16.72
N ASN A 125 24.03 -17.56 16.20
CA ASN A 125 24.68 -16.48 16.93
C ASN A 125 24.19 -15.12 16.42
N CYS A 126 24.96 -14.49 15.55
CA CYS A 126 24.77 -13.10 15.15
C CYS A 126 23.43 -12.87 14.44
N ILE A 127 22.97 -13.84 13.64
CA ILE A 127 21.68 -13.75 12.93
C ILE A 127 20.52 -13.86 13.91
N ARG A 128 20.43 -14.97 14.66
CA ARG A 128 19.34 -15.22 15.62
C ARG A 128 19.27 -14.14 16.68
N GLN A 129 20.39 -13.76 17.29
CA GLN A 129 20.37 -12.73 18.34
C GLN A 129 19.92 -11.37 17.78
N THR A 130 20.40 -10.97 16.60
CA THR A 130 19.95 -9.71 15.98
C THR A 130 18.47 -9.75 15.62
N ALA A 131 17.97 -10.89 15.15
CA ALA A 131 16.56 -11.05 14.80
C ALA A 131 15.65 -11.02 16.05
N PHE A 132 16.07 -11.66 17.14
CA PHE A 132 15.37 -11.65 18.43
C PHE A 132 15.33 -10.23 19.03
N ASP A 133 16.47 -9.54 19.02
CA ASP A 133 16.55 -8.15 19.49
C ASP A 133 15.69 -7.23 18.62
N ALA A 134 15.62 -7.44 17.30
CA ALA A 134 14.73 -6.69 16.43
C ALA A 134 13.25 -6.88 16.80
N VAL A 135 12.84 -8.10 17.15
CA VAL A 135 11.47 -8.35 17.66
C VAL A 135 11.26 -7.62 18.99
N ALA A 136 12.22 -7.68 19.91
CA ALA A 136 12.14 -7.01 21.21
C ALA A 136 12.16 -5.47 21.11
N LEU A 137 12.67 -4.92 20.00
CA LEU A 137 12.71 -3.49 19.68
C LEU A 137 11.51 -3.04 18.81
N ASP A 138 10.44 -3.86 18.74
CA ASP A 138 9.18 -3.55 18.06
C ASP A 138 9.28 -3.25 16.55
N TYR A 139 10.24 -3.88 15.84
CA TYR A 139 10.21 -3.85 14.38
C TYR A 139 8.96 -4.57 13.87
N GLN A 140 8.15 -3.90 13.06
CA GLN A 140 6.85 -4.37 12.59
C GLN A 140 6.92 -5.67 11.76
N SER A 141 8.06 -5.94 11.13
CA SER A 141 8.34 -7.28 10.60
C SER A 141 9.84 -7.56 10.51
N VAL A 142 10.22 -8.78 10.89
CA VAL A 142 11.60 -9.27 10.79
C VAL A 142 11.61 -10.52 9.90
N SER A 143 12.51 -10.55 8.93
CA SER A 143 12.71 -11.68 8.02
C SER A 143 14.15 -12.16 8.04
N VAL A 144 14.38 -13.46 7.99
CA VAL A 144 15.72 -14.06 7.85
C VAL A 144 15.74 -14.93 6.60
N ILE A 145 16.62 -14.64 5.64
CA ILE A 145 16.69 -15.39 4.39
C ILE A 145 17.45 -16.70 4.63
N THR A 146 16.74 -17.82 4.60
CA THR A 146 17.24 -19.12 5.11
C THR A 146 18.40 -19.68 4.31
N ASP A 147 18.43 -19.43 3.01
CA ASP A 147 19.47 -19.85 2.07
C ASP A 147 20.49 -18.73 1.79
N ALA A 148 20.39 -17.59 2.48
CA ALA A 148 21.42 -16.55 2.55
C ALA A 148 21.97 -16.41 3.98
N THR A 149 21.80 -17.44 4.81
CA THR A 149 22.36 -17.57 6.15
C THR A 149 22.93 -18.97 6.36
N ALA A 150 23.95 -19.10 7.21
CA ALA A 150 24.63 -20.38 7.43
C ALA A 150 25.03 -20.59 8.88
N ALA A 151 25.15 -21.85 9.27
CA ALA A 151 25.68 -22.32 10.56
C ALA A 151 26.74 -23.40 10.32
N ALA A 152 27.38 -23.89 11.40
CA ALA A 152 28.43 -24.91 11.31
C ALA A 152 27.94 -26.27 10.78
N SER A 153 26.64 -26.55 10.88
CA SER A 153 25.98 -27.70 10.28
C SER A 153 24.55 -27.37 9.87
N SER A 154 23.98 -28.17 8.97
CA SER A 154 22.60 -28.02 8.49
C SER A 154 21.57 -28.25 9.60
N GLU A 155 21.86 -29.11 10.56
CA GLU A 155 20.98 -29.41 11.70
C GLU A 155 20.87 -28.19 12.61
N ILE A 156 22.02 -27.62 13.04
CA ILE A 156 22.06 -26.41 13.86
C ILE A 156 21.40 -25.24 13.12
N HIS A 157 21.60 -25.14 11.81
CA HIS A 157 20.96 -24.13 10.98
C HIS A 157 19.43 -24.24 11.08
N LEU A 158 18.89 -25.43 10.79
CA LEU A 158 17.45 -25.68 10.75
C LEU A 158 16.78 -25.48 12.11
N GLU A 159 17.39 -25.95 13.20
CA GLU A 159 16.88 -25.75 14.56
C GLU A 159 16.69 -24.25 14.88
N ASN A 160 17.67 -23.43 14.52
CA ASN A 160 17.60 -21.99 14.78
C ASN A 160 16.62 -21.27 13.85
N ILE A 161 16.44 -21.74 12.61
CA ILE A 161 15.37 -21.26 11.72
C ILE A 161 13.99 -21.54 12.34
N ILE A 162 13.78 -22.74 12.89
CA ILE A 162 12.52 -23.13 13.54
C ILE A 162 12.26 -22.25 14.77
N ASP A 163 13.27 -22.03 15.61
CA ASP A 163 13.16 -21.14 16.78
C ASP A 163 12.74 -19.72 16.41
N MET A 164 13.37 -19.14 15.38
CA MET A 164 13.00 -17.81 14.89
C MET A 164 11.55 -17.78 14.39
N LYS A 165 11.13 -18.81 13.65
CA LYS A 165 9.76 -18.93 13.15
C LYS A 165 8.72 -18.99 14.28
N ASN A 166 9.04 -19.67 15.38
CA ASN A 166 8.15 -19.81 16.53
C ASN A 166 7.85 -18.49 17.25
N ILE A 167 8.70 -17.48 17.09
CA ILE A 167 8.47 -16.13 17.66
C ILE A 167 7.97 -15.13 16.61
N GLY A 168 7.50 -15.60 15.45
CA GLY A 168 6.90 -14.75 14.42
C GLY A 168 7.87 -14.12 13.43
N ILE A 169 9.16 -14.48 13.45
CA ILE A 169 10.12 -14.08 12.41
C ILE A 169 9.83 -14.89 11.16
N THR A 170 9.71 -14.24 9.99
CA THR A 170 9.52 -14.97 8.74
C THR A 170 10.85 -15.47 8.20
N THR A 171 10.87 -16.71 7.71
CA THR A 171 12.12 -17.36 7.27
C THR A 171 12.00 -17.86 5.82
N PRO A 172 11.88 -16.97 4.82
CA PRO A 172 11.77 -17.37 3.41
C PRO A 172 13.12 -17.79 2.82
N THR A 173 13.09 -18.55 1.74
CA THR A 173 14.23 -18.64 0.81
C THR A 173 14.37 -17.33 0.03
N LEU A 174 15.52 -17.11 -0.59
CA LEU A 174 15.79 -15.94 -1.43
C LEU A 174 14.76 -15.85 -2.56
N GLU A 175 14.47 -16.96 -3.24
CA GLU A 175 13.46 -17.00 -4.31
C GLU A 175 12.06 -16.65 -3.81
N ALA A 176 11.66 -17.16 -2.64
CA ALA A 176 10.38 -16.82 -2.04
C ALA A 176 10.32 -15.33 -1.67
N TRP A 177 11.41 -14.77 -1.13
CA TRP A 177 11.51 -13.35 -0.81
C TRP A 177 11.48 -12.48 -2.07
N VAL A 178 12.23 -12.84 -3.12
CA VAL A 178 12.21 -12.17 -4.44
C VAL A 178 10.80 -12.15 -5.01
N LYS A 179 10.09 -13.28 -4.95
CA LYS A 179 8.71 -13.35 -5.42
C LYS A 179 7.82 -12.38 -4.65
N LEU A 180 7.97 -12.24 -3.34
CA LEU A 180 7.22 -11.26 -2.54
C LEU A 180 7.57 -9.82 -2.91
N VAL A 181 8.85 -9.50 -3.12
CA VAL A 181 9.30 -8.17 -3.55
C VAL A 181 8.74 -7.83 -4.94
N LYS A 182 8.76 -8.79 -5.88
CA LYS A 182 8.22 -8.63 -7.25
C LYS A 182 6.68 -8.62 -7.29
N MET A 183 6.00 -9.39 -6.45
CA MET A 183 4.54 -9.31 -6.33
C MET A 183 4.09 -7.97 -5.76
N ALA A 184 4.87 -7.38 -4.84
CA ALA A 184 4.66 -6.03 -4.37
C ALA A 184 5.03 -4.95 -5.40
N ALA A 185 5.88 -5.30 -6.38
CA ALA A 185 6.20 -4.48 -7.53
C ALA A 185 5.13 -4.52 -8.64
N SER A 186 4.31 -5.56 -8.64
CA SER A 186 3.28 -5.82 -9.65
C SER A 186 1.98 -5.16 -9.20
N ASP A 187 1.49 -4.21 -10.00
CA ASP A 187 0.34 -3.32 -9.77
C ASP A 187 -1.01 -3.94 -9.43
N THR A 188 -1.11 -5.26 -9.31
CA THR A 188 -2.37 -5.91 -8.91
C THR A 188 -2.75 -5.67 -7.45
N THR A 189 -1.85 -5.12 -6.61
CA THR A 189 -2.15 -4.77 -5.22
C THR A 189 -2.79 -3.41 -5.04
N ILE A 190 -2.58 -2.43 -5.94
CA ILE A 190 -3.22 -1.11 -5.78
C ILE A 190 -4.71 -1.23 -6.03
N TRP A 191 -5.11 -1.95 -7.09
CA TRP A 191 -6.51 -2.09 -7.49
C TRP A 191 -7.36 -2.80 -6.44
N LYS A 192 -6.79 -3.77 -5.72
CA LYS A 192 -7.43 -4.43 -4.57
C LYS A 192 -7.65 -3.52 -3.37
N LYS A 193 -6.92 -2.40 -3.29
CA LYS A 193 -7.07 -1.35 -2.27
C LYS A 193 -7.81 -0.13 -2.81
N THR A 194 -8.36 -0.21 -4.01
CA THR A 194 -9.07 0.88 -4.67
C THR A 194 -10.56 0.58 -4.71
N ALA A 195 -11.37 1.58 -4.40
CA ALA A 195 -12.81 1.55 -4.69
C ALA A 195 -13.20 2.59 -5.74
N LEU A 196 -14.08 2.20 -6.65
CA LEU A 196 -14.79 3.09 -7.56
C LEU A 196 -16.12 3.49 -6.92
N LEU A 197 -16.30 4.77 -6.60
CA LEU A 197 -17.57 5.36 -6.20
C LEU A 197 -18.31 5.85 -7.44
N VAL A 198 -19.47 5.24 -7.74
CA VAL A 198 -20.38 5.70 -8.79
C VAL A 198 -21.51 6.47 -8.14
N ILE A 199 -21.49 7.79 -8.23
CA ILE A 199 -22.32 8.69 -7.41
C ILE A 199 -23.54 9.21 -8.18
N ASP A 200 -24.73 8.98 -7.62
CA ASP A 200 -26.02 9.56 -8.01
C ASP A 200 -26.34 9.42 -9.53
N MET A 201 -25.92 8.32 -10.18
CA MET A 201 -26.25 8.01 -11.58
C MET A 201 -27.67 7.44 -11.73
N GLN A 202 -28.64 8.18 -11.21
CA GLN A 202 -30.05 7.80 -11.12
C GLN A 202 -30.91 8.60 -12.12
N ASN A 203 -32.04 8.03 -12.51
CA ASN A 203 -32.92 8.59 -13.55
C ASN A 203 -33.30 10.05 -13.32
N ASP A 204 -33.63 10.45 -12.09
CA ASP A 204 -34.02 11.84 -11.77
C ASP A 204 -32.91 12.87 -11.96
N PHE A 205 -31.64 12.44 -11.97
CA PHE A 205 -30.49 13.30 -12.24
C PHE A 205 -30.04 13.24 -13.70
N ILE A 206 -30.28 12.12 -14.39
CA ILE A 206 -29.67 11.84 -15.70
C ILE A 206 -30.63 12.00 -16.87
N LEU A 207 -31.91 11.64 -16.73
CA LEU A 207 -32.85 11.67 -17.84
C LEU A 207 -33.43 13.08 -18.03
N PRO A 208 -33.55 13.58 -19.28
CA PRO A 208 -34.27 14.81 -19.57
C PRO A 208 -35.69 14.77 -19.00
N GLY A 209 -36.09 15.84 -18.30
CA GLY A 209 -37.38 15.90 -17.60
C GLY A 209 -37.35 15.38 -16.16
N GLY A 210 -36.24 14.79 -15.72
CA GLY A 210 -36.02 14.46 -14.31
C GLY A 210 -36.09 15.71 -13.42
N PRO A 211 -36.71 15.63 -12.23
CA PRO A 211 -36.88 16.77 -11.32
C PRO A 211 -35.57 17.37 -10.81
N MET A 212 -34.46 16.64 -10.92
CA MET A 212 -33.12 17.08 -10.53
C MET A 212 -32.13 16.99 -11.70
N TYR A 213 -32.62 17.08 -12.95
CA TYR A 213 -31.85 16.86 -14.16
C TYR A 213 -30.56 17.71 -14.22
N VAL A 214 -29.44 17.02 -14.35
CA VAL A 214 -28.11 17.61 -14.56
C VAL A 214 -27.86 17.61 -16.06
N LYS A 215 -27.88 18.78 -16.69
CA LYS A 215 -27.81 18.93 -18.16
C LYS A 215 -26.64 18.18 -18.82
N GLY A 216 -25.47 18.13 -18.18
CA GLY A 216 -24.31 17.38 -18.67
C GLY A 216 -24.30 15.89 -18.32
N GLY A 217 -25.20 15.43 -17.44
CA GLY A 217 -25.18 14.08 -16.87
C GLY A 217 -25.39 12.96 -17.90
N GLN A 218 -26.32 13.14 -18.83
CA GLN A 218 -26.58 12.14 -19.86
C GLN A 218 -25.36 11.88 -20.76
N ALA A 219 -24.56 12.91 -21.04
CA ALA A 219 -23.39 12.80 -21.93
C ALA A 219 -22.26 11.93 -21.34
N VAL A 220 -22.17 11.83 -20.01
CA VAL A 220 -21.10 11.06 -19.34
C VAL A 220 -21.47 9.61 -19.06
N VAL A 221 -22.73 9.20 -19.23
CA VAL A 221 -23.20 7.82 -19.00
C VAL A 221 -22.32 6.77 -19.70
N PRO A 222 -21.95 6.91 -20.99
CA PRO A 222 -21.10 5.91 -21.66
C PRO A 222 -19.72 5.78 -21.01
N ASN A 223 -19.16 6.88 -20.51
CA ASN A 223 -17.86 6.86 -19.84
C ASN A 223 -17.98 6.24 -18.44
N VAL A 224 -19.05 6.51 -17.70
CA VAL A 224 -19.30 5.86 -16.40
C VAL A 224 -19.44 4.34 -16.57
N ILE A 225 -20.18 3.87 -17.58
CA ILE A 225 -20.31 2.42 -17.87
C ILE A 225 -18.92 1.81 -18.12
N LYS A 226 -18.12 2.43 -18.98
CA LYS A 226 -16.75 1.97 -19.27
C LYS A 226 -15.85 1.99 -18.03
N SER A 227 -15.95 3.02 -17.17
CA SER A 227 -15.21 3.07 -15.90
C SER A 227 -15.56 1.88 -15.01
N VAL A 228 -16.84 1.52 -14.92
CA VAL A 228 -17.31 0.35 -14.16
C VAL A 228 -16.76 -0.95 -14.75
N ASP A 229 -16.77 -1.11 -16.07
CA ASP A 229 -16.24 -2.33 -16.71
C ASP A 229 -14.73 -2.48 -16.51
N ILE A 230 -13.97 -1.40 -16.66
CA ILE A 230 -12.52 -1.39 -16.38
C ILE A 230 -12.27 -1.70 -14.91
N ALA A 231 -13.03 -1.10 -14.00
CA ALA A 231 -12.91 -1.36 -12.56
C ALA A 231 -13.14 -2.84 -12.23
N ARG A 232 -14.17 -3.47 -12.80
CA ARG A 232 -14.43 -4.92 -12.63
C ARG A 232 -13.26 -5.76 -13.14
N ASN A 233 -12.76 -5.46 -14.34
CA ASN A 233 -11.64 -6.18 -14.94
C ASN A 233 -10.34 -6.06 -14.14
N ARG A 234 -10.15 -4.92 -13.45
CA ARG A 234 -9.00 -4.68 -12.55
C ARG A 234 -9.21 -5.22 -11.13
N GLY A 235 -10.40 -5.72 -10.79
CA GLY A 235 -10.73 -6.18 -9.44
C GLY A 235 -10.91 -5.05 -8.40
N ILE A 236 -11.21 -3.84 -8.88
CA ILE A 236 -11.53 -2.66 -8.04
C ILE A 236 -12.90 -2.88 -7.39
N HIS A 237 -13.03 -2.50 -6.11
CA HIS A 237 -14.31 -2.58 -5.40
C HIS A 237 -15.29 -1.52 -5.91
N ILE A 238 -16.49 -1.91 -6.32
CA ILE A 238 -17.49 -0.97 -6.82
C ILE A 238 -18.49 -0.63 -5.74
N ILE A 239 -18.69 0.67 -5.53
CA ILE A 239 -19.67 1.20 -4.59
C ILE A 239 -20.63 2.13 -5.34
N TRP A 240 -21.88 1.71 -5.42
CA TRP A 240 -22.98 2.47 -5.96
C TRP A 240 -23.53 3.39 -4.88
N VAL A 241 -23.24 4.68 -5.00
CA VAL A 241 -23.71 5.68 -4.05
C VAL A 241 -24.98 6.31 -4.61
N VAL A 242 -26.11 6.07 -3.95
CA VAL A 242 -27.43 6.47 -4.42
C VAL A 242 -28.21 7.24 -3.36
N ARG A 243 -29.27 7.93 -3.78
CA ARG A 243 -30.28 8.52 -2.91
C ARG A 243 -31.58 7.71 -2.98
N GLU A 244 -32.15 7.43 -1.83
CA GLU A 244 -33.47 6.81 -1.70
C GLU A 244 -34.22 7.51 -0.57
N HIS A 245 -34.69 8.72 -0.85
CA HIS A 245 -35.30 9.57 0.15
C HIS A 245 -36.64 9.03 0.64
N ASP A 246 -36.93 9.27 1.90
CA ASP A 246 -38.26 9.06 2.48
C ASP A 246 -39.33 9.76 1.61
N PRO A 247 -40.42 9.07 1.20
CA PRO A 247 -41.49 9.67 0.39
C PRO A 247 -42.20 10.88 1.04
N LEU A 248 -42.02 11.09 2.34
CA LEU A 248 -42.49 12.25 3.11
C LEU A 248 -41.42 13.34 3.26
N GLY A 249 -40.23 13.16 2.70
CA GLY A 249 -39.14 14.13 2.68
C GLY A 249 -38.45 14.37 4.04
N ARG A 250 -38.64 13.49 5.02
CA ARG A 250 -38.12 13.65 6.40
C ARG A 250 -36.58 13.69 6.46
N ASP A 251 -35.93 12.97 5.55
CA ASP A 251 -34.47 12.85 5.47
C ASP A 251 -33.83 13.78 4.41
N VAL A 252 -34.62 14.56 3.67
CA VAL A 252 -34.17 15.42 2.57
C VAL A 252 -33.46 16.66 3.11
N GLU A 253 -32.52 17.21 2.34
CA GLU A 253 -31.90 18.49 2.67
C GLU A 253 -32.97 19.57 2.90
N ALA A 254 -32.79 20.40 3.94
CA ALA A 254 -33.84 21.34 4.37
C ALA A 254 -34.37 22.22 3.23
N PHE A 255 -33.49 22.70 2.36
CA PHE A 255 -33.83 23.56 1.21
C PHE A 255 -34.54 22.81 0.07
N ARG A 256 -34.57 21.48 0.06
CA ARG A 256 -35.27 20.63 -0.94
C ARG A 256 -36.55 19.99 -0.43
N ARG A 257 -36.86 20.07 0.87
CA ARG A 257 -38.07 19.45 1.46
C ARG A 257 -39.37 19.86 0.79
N HIS A 258 -39.44 21.08 0.25
CA HIS A 258 -40.61 21.57 -0.47
C HIS A 258 -40.99 20.68 -1.67
N LEU A 259 -40.02 20.00 -2.31
CA LEU A 259 -40.22 19.06 -3.43
C LEU A 259 -40.92 17.75 -3.02
N TYR A 260 -41.19 17.55 -1.72
CA TYR A 260 -41.84 16.34 -1.20
C TYR A 260 -43.26 16.58 -0.67
N SER A 261 -43.77 17.80 -0.85
CA SER A 261 -45.17 18.13 -0.55
C SER A 261 -46.15 17.35 -1.45
N PRO A 262 -47.43 17.24 -1.10
CA PRO A 262 -48.44 16.63 -1.97
C PRO A 262 -48.42 17.26 -3.38
N GLY A 263 -48.42 16.42 -4.42
CA GLY A 263 -48.39 16.85 -5.83
C GLY A 263 -47.02 17.28 -6.37
N GLN A 264 -45.96 17.23 -5.56
CA GLN A 264 -44.60 17.56 -5.98
C GLN A 264 -43.84 16.32 -6.49
N PRO A 265 -42.76 16.50 -7.27
CA PRO A 265 -42.10 15.41 -7.98
C PRO A 265 -41.33 14.40 -7.11
N LYS A 266 -41.02 14.71 -5.84
CA LYS A 266 -40.39 13.78 -4.88
C LYS A 266 -39.15 13.07 -5.43
N PRO A 267 -38.09 13.84 -5.80
CA PRO A 267 -36.93 13.28 -6.48
C PRO A 267 -36.30 12.13 -5.69
N THR A 268 -35.91 11.05 -6.37
CA THR A 268 -35.25 9.88 -5.79
C THR A 268 -36.00 9.30 -4.58
N SER A 269 -37.32 9.43 -4.54
CA SER A 269 -38.15 8.80 -3.52
C SER A 269 -37.93 7.28 -3.54
N LYS A 270 -37.77 6.66 -2.38
CA LYS A 270 -37.52 5.22 -2.28
C LYS A 270 -38.54 4.41 -3.07
N GLY A 271 -38.04 3.57 -3.99
CA GLY A 271 -38.85 2.71 -4.85
C GLY A 271 -39.48 3.39 -6.08
N SER A 272 -39.16 4.66 -6.35
CA SER A 272 -39.59 5.33 -7.59
C SER A 272 -38.65 5.00 -8.75
N PHE A 273 -39.17 5.07 -9.98
CA PHE A 273 -38.36 5.01 -11.21
C PHE A 273 -37.22 6.04 -11.20
N GLY A 274 -37.47 7.22 -10.66
CA GLY A 274 -36.48 8.30 -10.51
C GLY A 274 -35.29 7.94 -9.61
N ALA A 275 -35.49 7.02 -8.66
CA ALA A 275 -34.45 6.50 -7.77
C ALA A 275 -33.67 5.31 -8.36
N GLU A 276 -34.11 4.74 -9.48
CA GLU A 276 -33.37 3.67 -10.16
C GLU A 276 -32.14 4.23 -10.88
N LEU A 277 -31.13 3.37 -11.10
CA LEU A 277 -29.98 3.73 -11.92
C LEU A 277 -30.41 3.91 -13.37
N VAL A 278 -29.71 4.78 -14.11
CA VAL A 278 -29.93 4.93 -15.55
C VAL A 278 -29.54 3.65 -16.31
N ASP A 279 -30.20 3.42 -17.44
CA ASP A 279 -29.95 2.28 -18.34
C ASP A 279 -28.45 2.07 -18.63
N GLY A 280 -28.05 0.80 -18.59
CA GLY A 280 -26.65 0.37 -18.80
C GLY A 280 -25.82 0.26 -17.52
N LEU A 281 -26.28 0.82 -16.40
CA LEU A 281 -25.65 0.64 -15.09
C LEU A 281 -26.41 -0.37 -14.25
N VAL A 282 -25.76 -1.50 -13.94
CA VAL A 282 -26.36 -2.60 -13.18
C VAL A 282 -25.45 -2.94 -11.99
N ILE A 283 -26.06 -2.95 -10.80
CA ILE A 283 -25.44 -3.43 -9.56
C ILE A 283 -25.37 -4.97 -9.64
N LYS A 284 -24.15 -5.52 -9.53
CA LYS A 284 -23.92 -6.98 -9.46
C LYS A 284 -23.79 -7.45 -8.02
N ASP A 285 -23.90 -8.75 -7.78
CA ASP A 285 -23.90 -9.36 -6.44
C ASP A 285 -22.67 -9.02 -5.57
N ASN A 286 -21.51 -8.78 -6.19
CA ASN A 286 -20.27 -8.42 -5.50
C ASN A 286 -20.06 -6.90 -5.35
N ASP A 287 -20.96 -6.07 -5.88
CA ASP A 287 -20.89 -4.63 -5.73
C ASP A 287 -21.55 -4.22 -4.41
N TYR A 288 -21.16 -3.06 -3.87
CA TYR A 288 -21.77 -2.51 -2.67
C TYR A 288 -22.74 -1.38 -3.01
N LYS A 289 -23.94 -1.38 -2.41
CA LYS A 289 -24.91 -0.27 -2.55
C LYS A 289 -24.95 0.56 -1.27
N LEU A 290 -24.61 1.83 -1.39
CA LEU A 290 -24.67 2.81 -0.31
C LEU A 290 -25.80 3.81 -0.56
N VAL A 291 -26.75 3.89 0.36
CA VAL A 291 -27.77 4.96 0.37
C VAL A 291 -27.25 6.13 1.21
N LYS A 292 -27.20 7.33 0.61
CA LYS A 292 -26.86 8.58 1.28
C LYS A 292 -28.02 9.57 1.26
N THR A 293 -28.06 10.47 2.25
CA THR A 293 -29.11 11.51 2.37
C THR A 293 -28.58 12.93 2.22
N ARG A 294 -27.26 13.11 2.08
CA ARG A 294 -26.57 14.40 1.88
C ARG A 294 -25.67 14.34 0.65
N PHE A 295 -24.98 15.44 0.32
CA PHE A 295 -24.14 15.44 -0.89
C PHE A 295 -22.94 14.51 -0.73
N SER A 296 -22.17 14.64 0.35
CA SER A 296 -21.08 13.70 0.65
C SER A 296 -21.60 12.28 0.86
N ALA A 297 -20.90 11.33 0.25
CA ALA A 297 -21.11 9.91 0.49
C ALA A 297 -20.67 9.47 1.90
N PHE A 298 -19.84 10.26 2.59
CA PHE A 298 -19.36 9.98 3.95
C PHE A 298 -20.28 10.55 5.04
N PHE A 299 -20.98 11.64 4.77
CA PHE A 299 -21.72 12.35 5.80
C PHE A 299 -22.87 11.51 6.36
N ASN A 300 -22.73 11.09 7.63
CA ASN A 300 -23.69 10.27 8.35
C ASN A 300 -24.06 8.96 7.61
N THR A 301 -23.07 8.34 6.97
CA THR A 301 -23.17 7.00 6.40
C THR A 301 -22.11 6.09 7.03
N HIS A 302 -22.17 4.78 6.76
CA HIS A 302 -21.16 3.82 7.19
C HIS A 302 -20.03 3.65 6.15
N LEU A 303 -19.93 4.52 5.12
CA LEU A 303 -18.97 4.36 4.03
C LEU A 303 -17.52 4.30 4.51
N HIS A 304 -17.12 5.22 5.40
CA HIS A 304 -15.75 5.24 5.92
C HIS A 304 -15.42 3.93 6.66
N SER A 305 -16.28 3.52 7.60
CA SER A 305 -16.10 2.27 8.34
C SER A 305 -16.04 1.05 7.41
N TYR A 306 -16.89 1.01 6.38
CA TYR A 306 -16.89 -0.05 5.37
C TYR A 306 -15.56 -0.10 4.59
N LEU A 307 -15.10 1.03 4.05
CA LEU A 307 -13.85 1.14 3.30
C LEU A 307 -12.63 0.76 4.15
N GLN A 308 -12.59 1.19 5.41
CA GLN A 308 -11.53 0.81 6.36
C GLN A 308 -11.53 -0.71 6.63
N SER A 309 -12.70 -1.29 6.86
CA SER A 309 -12.83 -2.73 7.15
C SER A 309 -12.43 -3.62 5.96
N THR A 310 -12.54 -3.11 4.73
CA THR A 310 -12.19 -3.80 3.49
C THR A 310 -10.77 -3.49 3.02
N GLY A 311 -10.02 -2.68 3.76
CA GLY A 311 -8.63 -2.33 3.44
C GLY A 311 -8.48 -1.38 2.24
N ILE A 312 -9.55 -0.69 1.86
CA ILE A 312 -9.54 0.30 0.79
C ILE A 312 -8.90 1.60 1.29
N SER A 313 -7.91 2.07 0.53
CA SER A 313 -7.18 3.30 0.82
C SER A 313 -7.16 4.28 -0.36
N ASN A 314 -7.60 3.86 -1.55
CA ASN A 314 -7.63 4.69 -2.74
C ASN A 314 -9.07 4.79 -3.28
N LEU A 315 -9.47 5.97 -3.74
CA LEU A 315 -10.81 6.21 -4.27
C LEU A 315 -10.74 6.76 -5.69
N VAL A 316 -11.52 6.15 -6.58
CA VAL A 316 -11.82 6.67 -7.91
C VAL A 316 -13.29 7.09 -7.90
N ILE A 317 -13.58 8.29 -8.39
CA ILE A 317 -14.91 8.90 -8.25
C ILE A 317 -15.45 9.26 -9.64
N THR A 318 -16.69 8.83 -9.89
CA THR A 318 -17.48 9.15 -11.09
C THR A 318 -18.91 9.52 -10.71
N GLY A 319 -19.66 10.05 -11.67
CA GLY A 319 -21.09 10.29 -11.53
C GLY A 319 -21.46 11.77 -11.45
N VAL A 320 -22.55 12.11 -10.77
CA VAL A 320 -23.06 13.48 -10.74
C VAL A 320 -23.40 14.00 -9.34
N GLN A 321 -23.39 15.31 -9.08
CA GLN A 321 -22.83 16.37 -9.93
C GLN A 321 -21.58 16.97 -9.30
N THR A 322 -20.68 17.43 -10.17
CA THR A 322 -19.35 17.96 -9.85
C THR A 322 -19.34 18.91 -8.64
N PRO A 323 -20.13 20.02 -8.60
CA PRO A 323 -20.02 21.00 -7.52
C PRO A 323 -20.60 20.53 -6.17
N ASN A 324 -21.38 19.45 -6.15
CA ASN A 324 -22.14 19.01 -4.99
C ASN A 324 -21.64 17.65 -4.50
N CYS A 325 -22.29 16.57 -4.91
CA CYS A 325 -22.02 15.23 -4.39
C CYS A 325 -20.60 14.75 -4.67
N ILE A 326 -20.05 15.08 -5.84
CA ILE A 326 -18.67 14.74 -6.20
C ILE A 326 -17.69 15.54 -5.34
N ARG A 327 -17.74 16.89 -5.42
CA ARG A 327 -16.83 17.76 -4.66
C ARG A 327 -16.88 17.50 -3.15
N GLN A 328 -18.06 17.40 -2.54
CA GLN A 328 -18.14 17.18 -1.10
C GLN A 328 -17.57 15.80 -0.70
N THR A 329 -17.84 14.75 -1.50
CA THR A 329 -17.25 13.42 -1.24
C THR A 329 -15.73 13.43 -1.39
N VAL A 330 -15.20 14.16 -2.38
CA VAL A 330 -13.75 14.32 -2.61
C VAL A 330 -13.08 15.03 -1.43
N PHE A 331 -13.63 16.16 -0.98
CA PHE A 331 -13.07 16.90 0.14
C PHE A 331 -13.11 16.09 1.44
N ASP A 332 -14.20 15.38 1.70
CA ASP A 332 -14.30 14.49 2.86
C ASP A 332 -13.31 13.31 2.74
N ALA A 333 -13.09 12.75 1.55
CA ALA A 333 -12.09 11.71 1.34
C ALA A 333 -10.67 12.22 1.64
N VAL A 334 -10.32 13.41 1.19
CA VAL A 334 -9.02 14.01 1.50
C VAL A 334 -8.89 14.25 3.02
N ALA A 335 -9.93 14.77 3.66
CA ALA A 335 -9.94 15.01 5.11
C ALA A 335 -9.89 13.73 5.95
N LEU A 336 -10.29 12.58 5.38
CA LEU A 336 -10.25 11.26 6.03
C LEU A 336 -8.96 10.47 5.69
N ASP A 337 -7.94 11.11 5.14
CA ASP A 337 -6.62 10.54 4.84
C ASP A 337 -6.65 9.35 3.87
N TYR A 338 -7.57 9.33 2.89
CA TYR A 338 -7.44 8.40 1.76
C TYR A 338 -6.16 8.70 0.99
N GLN A 339 -5.34 7.68 0.75
CA GLN A 339 -3.98 7.80 0.20
C GLN A 339 -3.97 8.37 -1.21
N SER A 340 -5.01 8.08 -1.98
CA SER A 340 -5.20 8.59 -3.33
C SER A 340 -6.68 8.84 -3.57
N VAL A 341 -6.99 10.01 -4.12
CA VAL A 341 -8.34 10.39 -4.56
C VAL A 341 -8.22 10.85 -6.00
N THR A 342 -8.97 10.19 -6.87
CA THR A 342 -8.98 10.41 -8.32
C THR A 342 -10.40 10.68 -8.78
N VAL A 343 -10.61 11.71 -9.60
CA VAL A 343 -11.90 11.99 -10.25
C VAL A 343 -11.75 11.77 -11.74
N ILE A 344 -12.51 10.85 -12.34
CA ILE A 344 -12.47 10.67 -13.80
C ILE A 344 -13.26 11.82 -14.43
N VAL A 345 -12.55 12.82 -14.96
CA VAL A 345 -13.11 14.15 -15.28
C VAL A 345 -14.20 14.10 -16.33
N ASP A 346 -14.06 13.25 -17.35
CA ASP A 346 -15.03 13.01 -18.42
C ASP A 346 -16.04 11.90 -18.09
N ALA A 347 -16.04 11.39 -16.85
CA ALA A 347 -17.07 10.53 -16.27
C ALA A 347 -17.78 11.20 -15.07
N THR A 348 -17.64 12.53 -14.92
CA THR A 348 -18.44 13.36 -14.04
C THR A 348 -18.99 14.57 -14.79
N ALA A 349 -20.11 15.12 -14.34
CA ALA A 349 -20.74 16.25 -15.01
C ALA A 349 -21.31 17.29 -14.03
N ALA A 350 -21.58 18.50 -14.55
CA ALA A 350 -22.35 19.53 -13.87
C ALA A 350 -23.44 20.08 -14.80
N ALA A 351 -24.18 21.08 -14.33
CA ALA A 351 -25.18 21.77 -15.15
C ALA A 351 -24.58 22.50 -16.35
N THR A 352 -23.35 23.02 -16.21
CA THR A 352 -22.60 23.67 -17.31
C THR A 352 -21.12 23.26 -17.29
N PRO A 353 -20.42 23.34 -18.44
CA PRO A 353 -18.98 23.08 -18.50
C PRO A 353 -18.15 24.00 -17.59
N GLU A 354 -18.52 25.26 -17.46
CA GLU A 354 -17.78 26.24 -16.65
C GLU A 354 -17.81 25.86 -15.17
N ILE A 355 -18.99 25.46 -14.66
CA ILE A 355 -19.14 24.98 -13.28
C ILE A 355 -18.34 23.69 -13.09
N HIS A 356 -18.40 22.78 -14.05
CA HIS A 356 -17.66 21.52 -13.98
C HIS A 356 -16.14 21.78 -13.89
N LEU A 357 -15.57 22.56 -14.82
CA LEU A 357 -14.15 22.85 -14.88
C LEU A 357 -13.65 23.65 -13.67
N ALA A 358 -14.41 24.63 -13.19
CA ALA A 358 -14.03 25.40 -12.00
C ALA A 358 -13.91 24.50 -10.76
N ASN A 359 -14.85 23.55 -10.58
CA ASN A 359 -14.81 22.64 -9.44
C ASN A 359 -13.71 21.58 -9.58
N VAL A 360 -13.40 21.13 -10.80
CA VAL A 360 -12.25 20.25 -11.07
C VAL A 360 -10.94 20.96 -10.73
N ALA A 361 -10.79 22.23 -11.13
CA ALA A 361 -9.62 23.04 -10.79
C ALA A 361 -9.45 23.18 -9.27
N ASP A 362 -10.53 23.43 -8.53
CA ASP A 362 -10.50 23.49 -7.07
C ASP A 362 -10.09 22.16 -6.43
N MET A 363 -10.57 21.02 -6.95
CA MET A 363 -10.15 19.70 -6.46
C MET A 363 -8.67 19.42 -6.76
N ASN A 364 -8.18 19.77 -7.94
CA ASN A 364 -6.77 19.62 -8.30
C ASN A 364 -5.86 20.44 -7.37
N ASN A 365 -6.29 21.65 -6.97
CA ASN A 365 -5.53 22.51 -6.07
C ASN A 365 -5.36 21.94 -4.64
N ILE A 366 -6.16 20.93 -4.25
CA ILE A 366 -6.00 20.22 -2.98
C ILE A 366 -5.31 18.86 -3.14
N GLY A 367 -4.69 18.60 -4.30
CA GLY A 367 -3.89 17.40 -4.56
C GLY A 367 -4.65 16.20 -5.14
N VAL A 368 -5.92 16.37 -5.53
CA VAL A 368 -6.72 15.34 -6.19
C VAL A 368 -6.30 15.26 -7.66
N THR A 369 -6.19 14.05 -8.22
CA THR A 369 -5.92 13.88 -9.66
C THR A 369 -7.23 13.80 -10.43
N SER A 370 -7.28 14.42 -11.62
CA SER A 370 -8.49 14.45 -12.45
C SER A 370 -8.24 14.00 -13.91
N PRO A 371 -7.82 12.75 -14.14
CA PRO A 371 -7.57 12.25 -15.49
C PRO A 371 -8.88 12.05 -16.27
N THR A 372 -8.76 12.03 -17.60
CA THR A 372 -9.80 11.46 -18.48
C THR A 372 -9.89 9.95 -18.29
N LEU A 373 -11.00 9.35 -18.72
CA LEU A 373 -11.20 7.90 -18.73
C LEU A 373 -10.12 7.20 -19.54
N GLU A 374 -9.71 7.78 -20.67
CA GLU A 374 -8.65 7.21 -21.51
C GLU A 374 -7.31 7.17 -20.78
N GLU A 375 -6.93 8.26 -20.11
CA GLU A 375 -5.70 8.33 -19.32
C GLU A 375 -5.74 7.35 -18.15
N TRP A 376 -6.86 7.28 -17.42
CA TRP A 376 -7.04 6.34 -16.31
C TRP A 376 -7.10 4.87 -16.77
N ALA A 377 -7.61 4.59 -17.97
CA ALA A 377 -7.61 3.26 -18.56
C ALA A 377 -6.22 2.79 -18.97
N LYS A 378 -5.30 3.73 -19.25
CA LYS A 378 -3.91 3.45 -19.64
C LYS A 378 -2.94 3.46 -18.46
N SER A 379 -3.32 4.00 -17.30
CA SER A 379 -2.46 3.97 -16.11
C SER A 379 -2.32 2.54 -15.59
N ASP A 380 -1.08 2.08 -15.41
CA ASP A 380 -0.79 0.79 -14.77
C ASP A 380 -0.99 0.83 -13.25
N ALA A 381 -0.87 2.02 -12.65
CA ALA A 381 -1.35 2.43 -11.33
C ALA A 381 -1.19 3.93 -11.14
#